data_AF-A0A6J4M3B7-F1
#
_entry.id   AF-A0A6J4M3B7-F1
#
_cell.length_a   1.000
_cell.length_b   1.000
_cell.length_c   1.000
_cell.angle_alpha   90.00
_cell.angle_beta   90.00
_cell.angle_gamma   90.00
#
_symmetry.space_group_name_H-M   'P 1'
#
loop_
_entity.id
_entity.type
_entity.pdbx_description
1 polymer ?
#
loop_
_entity_poly.entity_id
_entity_poly.type
_entity_poly.pdbx_seq_one_letter_code
_entity_poly.pdbx_strand_id
1 'polypeptide(L)'
;MENTLNEKQTDLLRYLSRQTGPVPVDHLDGRVVRALKSRQLIDERNGWVSVSVQGRDQFETKIRRRRAFSPLSSESGARNARAESIKRAIDALELALPRDAELMVGEIPAYADDVMEGLRRFARRLEGAPK
;
A
#
# COMPACT_ATOMS: atom_id res chain seq x y z
N MET A 1 3.34 30.68 3.95
CA MET A 1 2.70 30.53 2.63
C MET A 1 2.42 29.05 2.41
N GLU A 2 1.15 28.61 2.45
CA GLU A 2 0.78 27.23 2.14
C GLU A 2 1.05 26.95 0.66
N ASN A 3 2.22 26.38 0.36
CA ASN A 3 2.63 26.02 -0.99
C ASN A 3 2.01 24.67 -1.36
N THR A 4 0.74 24.68 -1.75
CA THR A 4 0.05 23.51 -2.27
C THR A 4 0.77 22.99 -3.51
N LEU A 5 1.04 21.68 -3.56
CA LEU A 5 1.63 21.02 -4.74
C LEU A 5 0.59 21.01 -5.87
N ASN A 6 1.00 21.42 -7.07
CA ASN A 6 0.14 21.33 -8.26
C ASN A 6 -0.05 19.85 -8.68
N GLU A 7 -0.95 19.61 -9.64
CA GLU A 7 -1.30 18.25 -10.07
C GLU A 7 -0.10 17.49 -10.64
N LYS A 8 0.63 18.11 -11.58
CA LYS A 8 1.84 17.51 -12.18
C LYS A 8 2.93 17.17 -11.16
N GLN A 9 3.14 18.01 -10.16
CA GLN A 9 4.06 17.78 -9.04
C GLN A 9 3.58 16.61 -8.16
N THR A 10 2.27 16.51 -7.93
CA THR A 10 1.66 15.43 -7.16
C THR A 10 1.77 14.10 -7.90
N ASP A 11 1.58 14.11 -9.22
CA ASP A 11 1.69 12.91 -10.05
C ASP A 11 3.13 12.44 -10.20
N LEU A 12 4.09 13.36 -10.32
CA LEU A 12 5.50 12.99 -10.31
C LEU A 12 5.92 12.39 -8.96
N LEU A 13 5.51 12.99 -7.83
CA LEU A 13 5.76 12.40 -6.51
C LEU A 13 5.10 11.03 -6.35
N ARG A 14 3.86 10.87 -6.83
CA ARG A 14 3.15 9.58 -6.83
C ARG A 14 3.92 8.54 -7.64
N TYR A 15 4.36 8.91 -8.85
CA TYR A 15 5.13 8.03 -9.72
C TYR A 15 6.43 7.61 -9.05
N LEU A 16 7.24 8.54 -8.56
CA LEU A 16 8.51 8.27 -7.88
C LEU A 16 8.32 7.46 -6.58
N SER A 17 7.22 7.67 -5.85
CA SER A 17 6.92 6.92 -4.61
C SER A 17 6.61 5.44 -4.85
N ARG A 18 6.19 5.07 -6.06
CA ARG A 18 5.87 3.68 -6.45
C ARG A 18 7.07 2.93 -7.01
N GLN A 19 8.17 3.62 -7.31
CA GLN A 19 9.38 3.00 -7.81
C GLN A 19 10.24 2.53 -6.65
N THR A 20 10.81 1.33 -6.78
CA THR A 20 11.71 0.73 -5.78
C THR A 20 13.11 1.35 -5.82
N GLY A 21 13.41 2.19 -6.82
CA GLY A 21 14.71 2.81 -7.02
C GLY A 21 14.63 4.21 -7.64
N PRO A 22 15.79 4.90 -7.75
CA PRO A 22 15.86 6.22 -8.34
C PRO A 22 15.61 6.15 -9.85
N VAL A 23 14.99 7.19 -10.41
CA VAL A 23 14.53 7.27 -11.81
C VAL A 23 15.39 8.26 -12.58
N PRO A 24 15.79 8.00 -13.84
CA PRO A 24 16.59 8.93 -14.62
C PRO A 24 15.80 10.21 -14.94
N VAL A 25 16.48 11.37 -14.85
CA VAL A 25 15.88 12.70 -15.07
C VAL A 25 15.43 12.90 -16.52
N ASP A 26 16.07 12.23 -17.47
CA ASP A 26 15.88 12.45 -18.91
C ASP A 26 14.44 12.19 -19.39
N HIS A 27 13.68 11.39 -18.66
CA HIS A 27 12.27 11.08 -18.96
C HIS A 27 11.28 11.92 -18.14
N LEU A 28 11.76 12.87 -17.34
CA LEU A 28 10.95 13.68 -16.43
C LEU A 28 10.87 15.13 -16.91
N ASP A 29 9.76 15.80 -16.59
CA ASP A 29 9.63 17.24 -16.83
C ASP A 29 10.57 18.01 -15.90
N GLY A 30 11.66 18.55 -16.46
CA GLY A 30 12.68 19.29 -15.73
C GLY A 30 12.15 20.49 -14.94
N ARG A 31 11.01 21.09 -15.33
CA ARG A 31 10.38 22.18 -14.55
C ARG A 31 9.76 21.64 -13.26
N VAL A 32 9.12 20.47 -13.35
CA VAL A 32 8.49 19.80 -12.20
C VAL A 32 9.56 19.27 -11.25
N VAL A 33 10.63 18.66 -11.80
CA VAL A 33 11.80 18.21 -11.03
C VAL A 33 12.44 19.38 -10.28
N ARG A 34 12.75 20.49 -10.97
CA ARG A 34 13.35 21.67 -10.33
C ARG A 34 12.46 22.23 -9.21
N ALA A 35 11.15 22.26 -9.41
CA ALA A 35 10.20 22.77 -8.42
C ALA A 35 10.03 21.84 -7.19
N LEU A 36 10.12 20.51 -7.38
CA LEU A 36 10.10 19.56 -6.27
C LEU A 36 11.43 19.56 -5.51
N LYS A 37 12.56 19.70 -6.23
CA LYS A 37 13.90 19.79 -5.65
C LYS A 37 14.08 21.06 -4.83
N SER A 38 13.61 22.21 -5.31
CA SER A 38 13.66 23.47 -4.54
C SER A 38 12.84 23.42 -3.25
N ARG A 39 11.90 22.48 -3.16
CA ARG A 39 11.08 22.20 -1.97
C ARG A 39 11.60 21.05 -1.12
N GLN A 40 12.77 20.50 -1.45
CA GLN A 40 13.41 19.36 -0.77
C GLN A 40 12.55 18.08 -0.74
N LEU A 41 11.62 17.92 -1.69
CA LEU A 41 10.71 16.75 -1.76
C LEU A 41 11.28 15.60 -2.59
N ILE A 42 12.33 15.87 -3.35
CA ILE A 42 13.06 14.87 -4.12
C ILE A 42 14.56 15.13 -3.96
N ASP A 43 15.32 14.06 -4.03
CA ASP A 43 16.77 14.07 -4.07
C ASP A 43 17.22 13.75 -5.50
N GLU A 44 18.11 14.57 -6.04
CA GLU A 44 18.71 14.36 -7.35
C GLU A 44 20.21 14.10 -7.19
N ARG A 45 20.68 12.95 -7.67
CA ARG A 45 22.10 12.54 -7.63
C ARG A 45 22.48 11.91 -8.96
N ASN A 46 23.55 12.43 -9.59
CA ASN A 46 24.12 11.88 -10.84
C ASN A 46 23.10 11.69 -11.99
N GLY A 47 22.13 12.59 -12.14
CA GLY A 47 21.08 12.48 -13.17
C GLY A 47 19.94 11.53 -12.80
N TRP A 48 19.87 11.08 -11.55
CA TRP A 48 18.81 10.23 -11.03
C TRP A 48 18.03 10.94 -9.93
N VAL A 49 16.73 10.72 -9.88
CA VAL A 49 15.79 11.34 -8.94
C VAL A 49 15.10 10.29 -8.09
N SER A 50 15.07 10.52 -6.79
CA SER A 50 14.30 9.74 -5.81
C SER A 50 13.47 10.64 -4.92
N VAL A 51 12.38 10.11 -4.33
CA VAL A 51 11.61 10.86 -3.32
C VAL A 51 12.43 10.94 -2.03
N SER A 52 12.54 12.14 -1.47
CA SER A 52 13.19 12.36 -0.17
C SER A 52 12.27 11.88 0.97
N VAL A 53 12.81 11.76 2.18
CA VAL A 53 12.00 11.43 3.38
C VAL A 53 10.88 12.47 3.57
N GLN A 54 11.22 13.76 3.45
CA GLN A 54 10.25 14.86 3.55
C GLN A 54 9.20 14.82 2.43
N GLY A 55 9.59 14.44 1.22
CA GLY A 55 8.68 14.25 0.09
C GLY A 55 7.67 13.15 0.32
N ARG A 56 8.10 12.04 0.91
CA ARG A 56 7.21 10.93 1.31
C ARG A 56 6.22 11.39 2.38
N ASP A 57 6.69 12.05 3.43
CA ASP A 57 5.83 12.51 4.54
C ASP A 57 4.77 13.52 4.08
N GLN A 58 5.14 14.47 3.21
CA GLN A 58 4.18 15.43 2.64
C GLN A 58 3.17 14.76 1.71
N PHE A 59 3.63 13.82 0.88
CA PHE A 59 2.76 13.07 -0.02
C PHE A 59 1.77 12.20 0.76
N GLU A 60 2.24 11.50 1.80
CA GLU A 60 1.39 10.74 2.71
C GLU A 60 0.40 11.64 3.44
N THR A 61 0.83 12.79 3.95
CA THR A 61 -0.05 13.75 4.63
C THR A 61 -1.14 14.27 3.68
N LYS A 62 -0.82 14.52 2.40
CA LYS A 62 -1.81 14.93 1.38
C LYS A 62 -2.76 13.79 1.01
N ILE A 63 -2.28 12.55 0.90
CA ILE A 63 -3.14 11.37 0.71
C ILE A 63 -4.04 11.18 1.93
N ARG A 64 -3.50 11.26 3.15
CA ARG A 64 -4.25 11.14 4.41
C ARG A 64 -5.30 12.25 4.53
N ARG A 65 -5.00 13.49 4.11
CA ARG A 65 -5.98 14.59 4.04
C ARG A 65 -7.09 14.34 3.02
N ARG A 66 -6.78 13.77 1.84
CA ARG A 66 -7.83 13.31 0.89
C ARG A 66 -8.65 12.14 1.43
N ARG A 67 -8.04 11.24 2.22
CA ARG A 67 -8.74 10.14 2.90
C ARG A 67 -9.60 10.62 4.07
N ALA A 68 -9.17 11.66 4.80
CA ALA A 68 -9.92 12.27 5.90
C ALA A 68 -11.16 13.05 5.42
N PHE A 69 -11.21 13.45 4.14
CA PHE A 69 -12.41 14.01 3.51
C PHE A 69 -13.33 12.94 2.90
N SER A 70 -12.98 11.66 3.04
CA SER A 70 -13.86 10.53 2.77
C SER A 70 -14.42 10.05 4.11
N PRO A 71 -15.75 9.97 4.30
CA PRO A 71 -16.33 9.78 5.62
C PRO A 71 -15.88 8.45 6.24
N LEU A 72 -15.72 8.46 7.56
CA LEU A 72 -15.22 7.40 8.45
C LEU A 72 -16.01 6.07 8.42
N SER A 73 -16.91 5.86 7.45
CA SER A 73 -17.64 4.63 7.22
C SER A 73 -16.90 3.63 6.30
N SER A 74 -15.84 4.05 5.60
CA SER A 74 -15.16 3.20 4.60
C SER A 74 -14.01 2.33 5.12
N GLU A 75 -13.30 2.69 6.19
CA GLU A 75 -12.19 1.85 6.70
C GLU A 75 -12.66 0.65 7.52
N SER A 76 -13.70 0.82 8.34
CA SER A 76 -14.37 -0.31 9.01
C SER A 76 -15.06 -1.20 7.97
N GLY A 77 -15.75 -0.58 6.99
CA GLY A 77 -16.33 -1.29 5.86
C GLY A 77 -15.32 -2.05 5.00
N ALA A 78 -14.15 -1.47 4.69
CA ALA A 78 -13.12 -2.12 3.88
C ALA A 78 -12.36 -3.22 4.64
N ARG A 79 -12.12 -3.05 5.96
CA ARG A 79 -11.55 -4.11 6.80
C ARG A 79 -12.54 -5.27 6.96
N ASN A 80 -13.81 -4.97 7.19
CA ASN A 80 -14.87 -5.97 7.26
C ASN A 80 -15.10 -6.66 5.91
N ALA A 81 -15.14 -5.91 4.80
CA ALA A 81 -15.25 -6.49 3.45
C ALA A 81 -14.03 -7.34 3.07
N ARG A 82 -12.82 -6.94 3.51
CA ARG A 82 -11.61 -7.75 3.33
C ARG A 82 -11.67 -9.02 4.18
N ALA A 83 -12.07 -8.93 5.45
CA ALA A 83 -12.23 -10.10 6.31
C ALA A 83 -13.30 -11.06 5.76
N GLU A 84 -14.40 -10.54 5.25
CA GLU A 84 -15.46 -11.32 4.59
C GLU A 84 -14.95 -11.98 3.30
N SER A 85 -14.18 -11.25 2.48
CA SER A 85 -13.56 -11.81 1.28
C SER A 85 -12.57 -12.93 1.60
N ILE A 86 -11.80 -12.78 2.69
CA ILE A 86 -10.89 -13.82 3.19
C ILE A 86 -11.70 -15.03 3.67
N LYS A 87 -12.78 -14.85 4.42
CA LYS A 87 -13.67 -15.94 4.85
C LYS A 87 -14.24 -16.72 3.67
N ARG A 88 -14.74 -16.02 2.64
CA ARG A 88 -15.25 -16.68 1.42
C ARG A 88 -14.17 -17.46 0.66
N ALA A 89 -12.95 -16.92 0.61
CA ALA A 89 -11.82 -17.63 -0.01
C ALA A 89 -11.45 -18.88 0.81
N ILE A 90 -11.53 -18.82 2.14
CA ILE A 90 -11.33 -19.98 3.02
C ILE A 90 -12.40 -21.03 2.73
N ASP A 91 -13.68 -20.65 2.70
CA ASP A 91 -14.77 -21.61 2.44
C ASP A 91 -14.64 -22.28 1.06
N ALA A 92 -14.20 -21.53 0.04
CA ALA A 92 -13.92 -22.07 -1.30
C ALA A 92 -12.73 -23.04 -1.31
N LEU A 93 -11.70 -22.79 -0.49
CA LEU A 93 -10.56 -23.68 -0.35
C LEU A 93 -10.93 -24.97 0.40
N GLU A 94 -11.81 -24.92 1.41
CA GLU A 94 -12.29 -26.13 2.11
C GLU A 94 -13.11 -27.05 1.19
N LEU A 95 -13.80 -26.48 0.20
CA LEU A 95 -14.52 -27.25 -0.81
C LEU A 95 -13.57 -27.90 -1.84
N ALA A 96 -12.42 -27.27 -2.08
CA ALA A 96 -11.46 -27.70 -3.10
C ALA A 96 -10.38 -28.64 -2.57
N LEU A 97 -10.11 -28.62 -1.26
CA LEU A 97 -9.05 -29.40 -0.63
C LEU A 97 -9.61 -30.62 0.11
N PRO A 98 -9.02 -31.82 -0.08
CA PRO A 98 -9.31 -32.95 0.78
C PRO A 98 -8.95 -32.60 2.24
N ARG A 99 -9.79 -33.06 3.17
CA ARG A 99 -9.43 -33.05 4.60
C ARG A 99 -8.13 -33.83 4.80
N ASP A 100 -7.28 -33.38 5.72
CA ASP A 100 -5.95 -33.95 5.97
C ASP A 100 -4.94 -33.84 4.81
N ALA A 101 -5.21 -33.05 3.76
CA ALA A 101 -4.25 -32.83 2.69
C ALA A 101 -3.01 -32.08 3.20
N GLU A 102 -1.82 -32.59 2.89
CA GLU A 102 -0.56 -31.88 3.11
C GLU A 102 -0.39 -30.81 2.01
N LEU A 103 -0.22 -29.56 2.41
CA LEU A 103 -0.07 -28.40 1.56
C LEU A 103 1.34 -27.85 1.68
N MET A 104 1.85 -27.29 0.58
CA MET A 104 3.08 -26.51 0.60
C MET A 104 2.73 -25.02 0.75
N VAL A 105 3.08 -24.43 1.89
CA VAL A 105 2.97 -22.99 2.13
C VAL A 105 4.35 -22.36 1.93
N GLY A 106 4.62 -21.92 0.70
CA GLY A 106 5.97 -21.55 0.29
C GLY A 106 6.85 -22.80 0.25
N GLU A 107 7.87 -22.84 1.12
CA GLU A 107 8.78 -23.99 1.25
C GLU A 107 8.46 -24.88 2.47
N ILE A 108 7.38 -24.59 3.19
CA ILE A 108 7.03 -25.26 4.44
C ILE A 108 5.84 -26.21 4.22
N PRO A 109 5.96 -27.51 4.53
CA PRO A 109 4.82 -28.42 4.54
C PRO A 109 3.90 -28.10 5.72
N ALA A 110 2.60 -28.05 5.47
CA ALA A 110 1.57 -27.77 6.47
C ALA A 110 0.28 -28.52 6.16
N TYR A 111 -0.45 -28.98 7.17
CA TYR A 111 -1.74 -29.63 6.96
C TYR A 111 -2.81 -28.61 6.60
N ALA A 112 -3.70 -28.97 5.67
CA ALA A 112 -4.77 -28.11 5.22
C ALA A 112 -5.59 -27.56 6.39
N ASP A 113 -6.00 -28.41 7.32
CA ASP A 113 -6.82 -28.01 8.47
C ASP A 113 -6.14 -26.93 9.34
N ASP A 114 -4.83 -27.05 9.59
CA ASP A 114 -4.05 -26.08 10.35
C ASP A 114 -3.93 -24.73 9.62
N VAL A 115 -3.72 -24.77 8.30
CA VAL A 115 -3.65 -23.57 7.45
C VAL A 115 -5.00 -22.85 7.44
N MET A 116 -6.09 -23.60 7.29
CA MET A 116 -7.45 -23.06 7.29
C MET A 116 -7.81 -22.43 8.64
N GLU A 117 -7.45 -23.07 9.74
CA GLU A 117 -7.66 -22.51 11.08
C GLU A 117 -6.85 -21.22 11.29
N GLY A 118 -5.59 -21.20 10.83
CA GLY A 118 -4.73 -20.01 10.88
C GLY A 118 -5.32 -18.82 10.12
N LEU A 119 -5.82 -19.06 8.90
CA LEU A 119 -6.46 -18.03 8.08
C LEU A 119 -7.77 -17.52 8.72
N ARG A 120 -8.56 -18.40 9.35
CA ARG A 120 -9.77 -18.00 10.10
C ARG A 120 -9.44 -17.15 11.32
N ARG A 121 -8.39 -17.49 12.06
CA ARG A 121 -7.89 -16.69 13.20
C ARG A 121 -7.36 -15.33 12.73
N PHE A 122 -6.75 -15.26 11.54
CA PHE A 122 -6.30 -14.01 10.94
C PHE A 122 -7.47 -13.11 10.53
N ALA A 123 -8.48 -13.65 9.86
CA ALA A 123 -9.68 -12.91 9.48
C ALA A 123 -10.39 -12.30 10.70
N ARG A 124 -10.53 -13.06 11.79
CA ARG A 124 -11.11 -12.56 13.06
C ARG A 124 -10.28 -11.44 13.70
N ARG A 125 -8.95 -11.51 13.63
CA ARG A 125 -8.05 -10.44 14.11
C ARG A 125 -8.20 -9.15 13.32
N LEU A 126 -8.48 -9.24 12.02
CA LEU A 126 -8.76 -8.06 11.18
C LEU A 126 -10.09 -7.38 11.52
N GLU A 127 -11.07 -8.15 12.01
CA GLU A 127 -12.38 -7.65 12.44
C GLU A 127 -12.35 -7.04 13.86
N GLY A 128 -11.50 -7.57 14.74
CA GLY A 128 -11.57 -7.33 16.19
C GLY A 128 -10.43 -6.54 16.83
N ALA A 129 -9.57 -5.83 16.09
CA ALA A 129 -8.51 -5.01 16.71
C ALA A 129 -9.06 -3.64 17.17
N PRO A 130 -9.28 -3.40 18.49
CA PRO A 130 -9.45 -2.04 18.99
C PRO A 130 -8.12 -1.27 18.80
N LYS A 131 -8.26 0.03 18.53
CA LYS A 131 -7.15 0.99 18.41
C LYS A 131 -6.29 1.05 19.67
#